data_AF-A0A850KZ60-F1
#
_entry.id   AF-A0A850KZ60-F1
#
_cell.length_a   1.000
_cell.length_b   1.000
_cell.length_c   1.000
_cell.angle_alpha   90.00
_cell.angle_beta   90.00
_cell.angle_gamma   90.00
#
_symmetry.space_group_name_H-M   'P 1'
#
loop_
_entity.id
_entity.type
_entity.pdbx_description
1 polymer ?
#
loop_
_entity_poly.entity_id
_entity_poly.type
_entity_poly.pdbx_seq_one_letter_code
_entity_poly.pdbx_strand_id
1 'polypeptide(L)'
;MSVSVLDLWLVILLTGLFCWIASALIHMAFKYHNADYKKLANEDDVSEALGAKNPAPGLYHLPHCADMSDMGKPEMQERFKKGPIAMISVFPNGMPPMGKLLVQQFLFFALVSFLIAYVSSLAFPAGIEYMNIFRFVFVLAFIAYGMGEIPYSIWYGHPWSNCIRFLIDAVIYAGVTAGTFAWLWPSIT
;
A
#
# COMPACT_ATOMS: atom_id res chain seq x y z
N MET A 1 -5.87 -33.21 10.82
CA MET A 1 -4.77 -32.75 11.70
C MET A 1 -4.78 -31.23 11.73
N SER A 2 -4.53 -30.60 12.87
CA SER A 2 -4.44 -29.13 12.97
C SER A 2 -3.16 -28.62 12.28
N VAL A 3 -3.22 -27.44 11.69
CA VAL A 3 -2.06 -26.73 11.13
C VAL A 3 -1.65 -25.65 12.12
N SER A 4 -0.36 -25.52 12.39
CA SER A 4 0.20 -24.41 13.16
C SER A 4 0.90 -23.41 12.23
N VAL A 5 1.11 -22.18 12.72
CA VAL A 5 1.90 -21.18 11.98
C VAL A 5 3.33 -21.63 11.75
N LEU A 6 3.89 -22.42 12.66
CA LEU A 6 5.22 -23.02 12.50
C LEU A 6 5.26 -23.96 11.30
N ASP A 7 4.21 -24.73 11.03
CA ASP A 7 4.13 -25.59 9.84
C ASP A 7 4.13 -24.80 8.53
N LEU A 8 3.78 -23.50 8.60
CA LEU A 8 3.65 -22.59 7.46
C LEU A 8 4.87 -21.67 7.27
N TRP A 9 5.96 -21.85 8.02
CA TRP A 9 7.13 -20.97 7.97
C TRP A 9 7.67 -20.77 6.54
N LEU A 10 7.76 -21.85 5.77
CA LEU A 10 8.27 -21.81 4.39
C LEU A 10 7.29 -21.09 3.47
N VAL A 11 5.98 -21.35 3.65
CA VAL A 11 4.91 -20.69 2.89
C VAL A 11 4.96 -19.19 3.10
N ILE A 12 5.17 -18.74 4.35
CA ILE A 12 5.27 -17.32 4.70
C ILE A 12 6.46 -16.66 4.00
N LEU A 13 7.66 -17.26 4.08
CA LEU A 13 8.87 -16.67 3.49
C LEU A 13 8.81 -16.65 1.96
N LEU A 14 8.37 -17.74 1.33
CA LEU A 14 8.23 -17.81 -0.13
C LEU A 14 7.14 -16.86 -0.63
N THR A 15 6.02 -16.73 0.07
CA THR A 15 4.99 -15.74 -0.29
C THR A 15 5.54 -14.33 -0.25
N GLY A 16 6.27 -13.99 0.83
CA GLY A 16 6.95 -12.70 0.95
C GLY A 16 7.87 -12.42 -0.23
N LEU A 17 8.69 -13.41 -0.61
CA LEU A 17 9.62 -13.31 -1.73
C LEU A 17 8.90 -13.15 -3.08
N PHE A 18 7.88 -13.96 -3.35
CA PHE A 18 7.16 -13.92 -4.62
C PHE A 18 6.36 -12.64 -4.80
N CYS A 19 5.71 -12.13 -3.75
CA CYS A 19 5.05 -10.83 -3.80
C CYS A 19 6.06 -9.69 -3.99
N TRP A 20 7.23 -9.77 -3.36
CA TRP A 20 8.31 -8.81 -3.56
C TRP A 20 8.82 -8.80 -5.01
N ILE A 21 8.99 -9.97 -5.62
CA ILE A 21 9.33 -10.09 -7.05
C ILE A 21 8.21 -9.52 -7.94
N ALA A 22 6.95 -9.86 -7.66
CA ALA A 22 5.82 -9.32 -8.40
C ALA A 22 5.77 -7.79 -8.34
N SER A 23 6.01 -7.22 -7.16
CA SER A 23 6.09 -5.77 -6.95
C SER A 23 7.25 -5.15 -7.73
N ALA A 24 8.44 -5.78 -7.72
CA ALA A 24 9.57 -5.33 -8.52
C ALA A 24 9.25 -5.34 -10.03
N LEU A 25 8.56 -6.36 -10.55
CA LEU A 25 8.13 -6.40 -11.95
C LEU A 25 7.17 -5.25 -12.27
N ILE A 26 6.18 -5.00 -11.40
CA ILE A 26 5.23 -3.89 -11.56
C ILE A 26 5.95 -2.54 -11.61
N HIS A 27 6.78 -2.23 -10.62
CA HIS A 27 7.37 -0.90 -10.48
C HIS A 27 8.64 -0.68 -11.31
N MET A 28 9.41 -1.74 -11.61
CA MET A 28 10.69 -1.61 -12.30
C MET A 28 10.68 -2.09 -13.75
N ALA A 29 9.79 -3.03 -14.12
CA ALA A 29 9.68 -3.51 -15.50
C ALA A 29 8.49 -2.89 -16.24
N PHE A 30 7.27 -3.03 -15.71
CA PHE A 30 6.05 -2.55 -16.37
C PHE A 30 5.82 -1.05 -16.20
N LYS A 31 6.19 -0.49 -15.05
CA LYS A 31 6.26 0.96 -14.76
C LYS A 31 4.97 1.75 -14.99
N TYR A 32 3.79 1.13 -14.94
CA TYR A 32 2.53 1.89 -15.09
C TYR A 32 2.27 2.87 -13.94
N HIS A 33 2.93 2.69 -12.80
CA HIS A 33 2.95 3.66 -11.69
C HIS A 33 3.74 4.95 -11.99
N ASN A 34 4.50 5.04 -13.09
CA ASN A 34 5.07 6.32 -13.52
C ASN A 34 3.98 7.37 -13.78
N ALA A 35 2.78 6.92 -14.17
CA ALA A 35 1.64 7.79 -14.40
C ALA A 35 0.91 8.21 -13.11
N ASP A 36 1.38 7.80 -11.93
CA ASP A 36 0.79 8.22 -10.65
C ASP A 36 1.17 9.65 -10.28
N TYR A 37 2.28 10.13 -10.82
CA TYR A 37 2.85 11.43 -10.53
C TYR A 37 2.78 12.32 -11.77
N LYS A 38 2.60 13.62 -11.54
CA LYS A 38 2.67 14.64 -12.58
C LYS A 38 3.73 15.66 -12.19
N LYS A 39 4.55 16.05 -13.17
CA LYS A 39 5.45 17.19 -13.04
C LYS A 39 4.63 18.48 -12.97
N LEU A 40 5.00 19.37 -12.05
CA LEU A 40 4.48 20.73 -12.02
C LEU A 40 5.12 21.56 -13.13
N ALA A 41 4.33 22.38 -13.82
CA ALA A 41 4.83 23.22 -14.91
C ALA A 41 5.90 24.23 -14.44
N ASN A 42 5.78 24.70 -13.20
CA ASN A 42 6.69 25.62 -12.52
C ASN A 42 7.37 24.95 -11.30
N GLU A 43 7.90 23.74 -11.49
CA GLU A 43 8.54 22.92 -10.44
C GLU A 43 9.61 23.67 -9.65
N ASP A 44 10.50 24.40 -10.34
CA ASP A 44 11.61 25.12 -9.70
C ASP A 44 11.11 26.23 -8.76
N ASP A 45 10.14 27.05 -9.19
CA ASP A 45 9.55 28.12 -8.37
C ASP A 45 8.83 27.54 -7.13
N VAL A 46 8.12 26.43 -7.30
CA VAL A 46 7.42 25.75 -6.19
C VAL A 46 8.41 25.14 -5.21
N SER A 47 9.49 24.54 -5.72
CA SER A 47 10.56 23.99 -4.90
C SER A 47 11.25 25.08 -4.07
N GLU A 48 11.59 26.22 -4.68
CA GLU A 48 12.16 27.37 -3.97
C GLU A 48 11.22 27.89 -2.89
N ALA A 49 9.93 28.08 -3.21
CA ALA A 49 8.94 28.59 -2.25
C ALA A 49 8.73 27.66 -1.05
N LEU A 50 8.67 26.34 -1.27
CA LEU A 50 8.57 25.36 -0.19
C LEU A 50 9.87 25.30 0.63
N GLY A 51 11.03 25.36 -0.03
CA GLY A 51 12.34 25.30 0.59
C GLY A 51 12.69 26.53 1.43
N ALA A 52 12.14 27.70 1.10
CA ALA A 52 12.48 28.99 1.74
C ALA A 52 12.30 29.02 3.27
N LYS A 53 11.39 28.21 3.82
CA LYS A 53 11.17 28.08 5.26
C LYS A 53 11.60 26.73 5.84
N ASN A 54 12.22 25.89 5.03
CA ASN A 54 12.75 24.58 5.41
C ASN A 54 11.76 23.77 6.29
N PRO A 55 10.54 23.46 5.77
CA PRO A 55 9.55 22.70 6.53
C PRO A 55 10.12 21.34 6.93
N ALA A 56 9.80 20.93 8.17
CA ALA A 56 10.18 19.60 8.63
C ALA A 56 9.46 18.52 7.80
N PRO A 57 10.02 17.29 7.73
CA PRO A 57 9.31 16.17 7.14
C PRO A 57 7.93 15.97 7.81
N GLY A 58 6.89 15.80 7.02
CA GLY A 58 5.52 15.74 7.53
C GLY A 58 4.45 15.89 6.46
N LEU A 59 3.19 15.86 6.91
CA LEU A 59 2.01 16.08 6.08
C LEU A 59 1.45 17.48 6.34
N TYR A 60 1.36 18.26 5.28
CA TYR A 60 0.84 19.63 5.30
C TYR A 60 -0.41 19.72 4.43
N HIS A 61 -1.32 20.62 4.79
CA HIS A 61 -2.51 20.92 4.00
C HIS A 61 -2.53 22.42 3.68
N LEU A 62 -2.92 22.77 2.45
CA LEU A 62 -3.04 24.14 1.98
C LEU A 62 -4.46 24.34 1.41
N PRO A 63 -5.25 25.31 1.91
CA PRO A 63 -5.04 26.07 3.15
C PRO A 63 -5.13 25.15 4.38
N HIS A 64 -4.28 25.38 5.39
CA HIS A 64 -4.37 24.62 6.65
C HIS A 64 -5.47 25.19 7.55
N CYS A 65 -6.27 24.29 8.14
CA CYS A 65 -7.30 24.60 9.12
C CYS A 65 -6.97 23.81 10.40
N ALA A 66 -6.59 24.50 11.48
CA ALA A 66 -6.20 23.85 12.72
C ALA A 66 -7.42 23.31 13.49
N ASP A 67 -8.53 24.06 13.45
CA ASP A 67 -9.79 23.69 14.05
C ASP A 67 -10.90 23.58 13.00
N MET A 68 -11.73 22.54 13.09
CA MET A 68 -12.84 22.32 12.15
C MET A 68 -13.86 23.45 12.16
N SER A 69 -14.04 24.15 13.30
CA SER A 69 -14.92 25.32 13.39
C SER A 69 -14.51 26.45 12.46
N ASP A 70 -13.22 26.55 12.12
CA ASP A 70 -12.70 27.61 11.28
C ASP A 70 -13.08 27.44 9.81
N MET A 71 -13.46 26.22 9.39
CA MET A 71 -13.99 25.98 8.03
C MET A 71 -15.32 26.71 7.78
N GLY A 72 -16.06 27.04 8.84
CA GLY A 72 -17.28 27.84 8.75
C GLY A 72 -17.01 29.33 8.53
N LYS A 73 -15.79 29.82 8.77
CA LYS A 73 -15.45 31.24 8.67
C LYS A 73 -15.39 31.67 7.19
N PRO A 74 -16.01 32.80 6.80
CA PRO A 74 -16.01 33.27 5.42
C PRO A 74 -14.60 33.41 4.82
N GLU A 75 -13.64 33.92 5.60
CA GLU A 75 -12.25 34.07 5.17
C GLU A 75 -11.61 32.73 4.78
N MET A 76 -11.82 31.68 5.58
CA MET A 76 -11.30 30.35 5.26
C MET A 76 -11.99 29.78 4.01
N GLN A 77 -13.31 29.94 3.89
CA GLN A 77 -14.04 29.52 2.70
C GLN A 77 -13.55 30.23 1.44
N GLU A 78 -13.23 31.52 1.51
CA GLU A 78 -12.64 32.28 0.41
C GLU A 78 -11.26 31.74 0.02
N ARG A 79 -10.42 31.36 0.98
CA ARG A 79 -9.13 30.71 0.70
C ARG A 79 -9.30 29.38 -0.02
N PHE A 80 -10.25 28.54 0.40
CA PHE A 80 -10.56 27.29 -0.28
C PHE A 80 -11.12 27.52 -1.70
N LYS A 81 -12.01 28.50 -1.88
CA LYS A 81 -12.55 28.88 -3.19
C LYS A 81 -11.47 29.41 -4.14
N LYS A 82 -10.53 30.20 -3.63
CA LYS A 82 -9.41 30.75 -4.40
C LYS A 82 -8.38 29.70 -4.77
N GLY A 83 -8.14 28.73 -3.87
CA GLY A 83 -7.16 27.68 -4.05
C GLY A 83 -5.70 28.18 -4.11
N PRO A 84 -4.76 27.30 -4.48
CA PRO A 84 -4.96 25.86 -4.69
C PRO A 84 -5.29 25.12 -3.38
N ILE A 85 -6.01 24.01 -3.50
CA ILE A 85 -6.22 23.05 -2.40
C ILE A 85 -5.24 21.90 -2.59
N ALA A 86 -4.35 21.68 -1.62
CA ALA A 86 -3.31 20.68 -1.75
C ALA A 86 -2.97 20.02 -0.41
N MET A 87 -2.57 18.75 -0.47
CA MET A 87 -1.83 18.08 0.58
C MET A 87 -0.40 17.85 0.11
N ILE A 88 0.55 18.13 0.99
CA ILE A 88 1.98 18.14 0.68
C ILE A 88 2.66 17.21 1.68
N SER A 89 3.25 16.13 1.17
CA SER A 89 4.13 15.27 1.95
C SER A 89 5.57 15.71 1.75
N VAL A 90 6.20 16.22 2.81
CA VAL A 90 7.61 16.61 2.81
C VAL A 90 8.44 15.45 3.33
N PHE A 91 9.44 15.03 2.57
CA PHE A 91 10.36 13.96 2.91
C PHE A 91 11.70 14.53 3.41
N PRO A 92 12.53 13.75 4.14
CA PRO A 92 13.90 14.13 4.43
C PRO A 92 14.70 14.45 3.15
N ASN A 93 15.57 15.45 3.21
CA ASN A 93 16.42 15.84 2.08
C ASN A 93 17.38 14.72 1.68
N GLY A 94 17.56 14.52 0.37
CA GLY A 94 18.51 13.57 -0.21
C GLY A 94 17.86 12.55 -1.15
N MET A 95 18.69 11.65 -1.70
CA MET A 95 18.20 10.56 -2.53
C MET A 95 17.39 9.55 -1.69
N PRO A 96 16.30 8.97 -2.25
CA PRO A 96 15.56 7.92 -1.55
C PRO A 96 16.49 6.78 -1.11
N PRO A 97 16.40 6.32 0.16
CA PRO A 97 17.26 5.25 0.66
C PRO A 97 16.77 3.89 0.15
N MET A 98 17.02 3.60 -1.13
CA MET A 98 16.42 2.48 -1.87
C MET A 98 16.57 1.13 -1.16
N GLY A 99 17.75 0.82 -0.62
CA GLY A 99 17.97 -0.44 0.10
C GLY A 99 17.04 -0.61 1.31
N LYS A 100 16.82 0.46 2.09
CA LYS A 100 15.91 0.44 3.23
C LYS A 100 14.46 0.23 2.78
N LEU A 101 14.01 0.95 1.75
CA LEU A 101 12.64 0.86 1.24
C LEU A 101 12.33 -0.54 0.69
N LEU A 102 13.27 -1.12 -0.07
CA LEU A 102 13.12 -2.46 -0.63
C LEU A 102 13.04 -3.55 0.46
N VAL A 103 13.86 -3.42 1.52
CA VAL A 103 13.78 -4.33 2.68
C VAL A 103 12.46 -4.17 3.42
N GLN A 104 12.00 -2.94 3.65
CA GLN A 104 10.71 -2.68 4.28
C GLN A 104 9.55 -3.28 3.48
N GLN A 105 9.60 -3.21 2.15
CA GLN A 105 8.59 -3.82 1.28
C GLN A 105 8.56 -5.34 1.40
N PHE A 106 9.72 -5.99 1.44
CA PHE A 106 9.80 -7.43 1.67
C PHE A 106 9.25 -7.82 3.05
N LEU A 107 9.64 -7.09 4.10
CA LEU A 107 9.16 -7.32 5.47
C LEU A 107 7.65 -7.12 5.59
N PHE A 108 7.08 -6.15 4.86
CA PHE A 108 5.65 -5.95 4.78
C PHE A 108 4.93 -7.18 4.19
N PHE A 109 5.39 -7.70 3.04
CA PHE A 109 4.80 -8.91 2.46
C PHE A 109 4.95 -10.13 3.37
N ALA A 110 6.09 -10.29 4.03
CA ALA A 110 6.30 -11.37 4.99
C ALA A 110 5.38 -11.25 6.22
N LEU A 111 5.19 -10.04 6.76
CA LEU A 111 4.29 -9.78 7.88
C LEU A 111 2.83 -10.08 7.50
N VAL A 112 2.36 -9.61 6.34
CA VAL A 112 1.01 -9.91 5.86
C VAL A 112 0.82 -11.41 5.66
N SER A 113 1.81 -12.09 5.06
CA SER A 113 1.78 -13.55 4.89
C SER A 113 1.72 -14.29 6.22
N PHE A 114 2.44 -13.84 7.25
CA PHE A 114 2.36 -14.38 8.61
C PHE A 114 0.95 -14.23 9.21
N LEU A 115 0.34 -13.05 9.11
CA LEU A 115 -1.02 -12.81 9.62
C LEU A 115 -2.06 -13.66 8.90
N ILE A 116 -1.93 -13.81 7.58
CA ILE A 116 -2.78 -14.70 6.77
C ILE A 116 -2.59 -16.15 7.21
N ALA A 117 -1.35 -16.61 7.40
CA ALA A 117 -1.06 -17.96 7.89
C ALA A 117 -1.71 -18.22 9.25
N TYR A 118 -1.62 -17.25 10.18
CA TYR A 118 -2.28 -17.34 11.47
C TYR A 118 -3.81 -17.52 11.30
N VAL A 119 -4.47 -16.64 10.56
CA VAL A 119 -5.93 -16.72 10.36
C VAL A 119 -6.34 -18.00 9.63
N SER A 120 -5.62 -18.40 8.59
CA SER A 120 -5.89 -19.62 7.84
C SER A 120 -5.67 -20.88 8.67
N SER A 121 -4.69 -20.89 9.58
CA SER A 121 -4.42 -22.04 10.47
C SER A 121 -5.56 -22.28 11.47
N LEU A 122 -6.30 -21.23 11.84
CA LEU A 122 -7.51 -21.33 12.66
C LEU A 122 -8.72 -21.82 11.86
N ALA A 123 -8.75 -21.55 10.55
CA ALA A 123 -9.89 -21.84 9.70
C ALA A 123 -9.86 -23.24 9.08
N PHE A 124 -8.68 -23.78 8.79
CA PHE A 124 -8.55 -25.01 8.00
C PHE A 124 -7.59 -26.04 8.59
N PRO A 125 -7.94 -27.34 8.55
CA PRO A 125 -7.01 -28.41 8.86
C PRO A 125 -6.05 -28.69 7.69
N ALA A 126 -5.07 -29.56 7.93
CA ALA A 126 -4.27 -30.17 6.88
C ALA A 126 -5.17 -30.97 5.91
N GLY A 127 -4.80 -31.01 4.64
CA GLY A 127 -5.54 -31.73 3.59
C GLY A 127 -6.80 -31.02 3.08
N ILE A 128 -6.98 -29.73 3.38
CA ILE A 128 -8.04 -28.93 2.77
C ILE A 128 -7.88 -28.88 1.25
N GLU A 129 -8.99 -28.84 0.53
CA GLU A 129 -8.99 -28.70 -0.93
C GLU A 129 -8.35 -27.38 -1.37
N TYR A 130 -7.52 -27.44 -2.41
CA TYR A 130 -6.77 -26.31 -2.98
C TYR A 130 -7.64 -25.06 -3.17
N MET A 131 -8.81 -25.19 -3.80
CA MET A 131 -9.65 -24.04 -4.12
C MET A 131 -10.30 -23.40 -2.90
N ASN A 132 -10.48 -24.14 -1.80
CA ASN A 132 -11.06 -23.61 -0.57
C ASN A 132 -10.07 -22.70 0.15
N ILE A 133 -8.82 -23.14 0.30
CA ILE A 133 -7.77 -22.30 0.88
C ILE A 133 -7.42 -21.13 -0.05
N PHE A 134 -7.34 -21.36 -1.36
CA PHE A 134 -7.04 -20.31 -2.35
C PHE A 134 -8.03 -19.15 -2.24
N ARG A 135 -9.34 -19.40 -2.32
CA ARG A 135 -10.37 -18.35 -2.28
C ARG A 135 -10.35 -17.58 -0.97
N PHE A 136 -10.18 -18.29 0.15
CA PHE A 136 -10.11 -17.68 1.47
C PHE A 136 -8.90 -16.75 1.59
N VAL A 137 -7.71 -17.25 1.27
CA VAL A 137 -6.46 -16.48 1.32
C VAL A 137 -6.49 -15.31 0.33
N PHE A 138 -7.05 -15.51 -0.87
CA PHE A 138 -7.15 -14.46 -1.89
C PHE A 138 -7.92 -13.25 -1.37
N VAL A 139 -9.09 -13.47 -0.77
CA VAL A 139 -9.91 -12.38 -0.23
C VAL A 139 -9.19 -11.67 0.93
N LEU A 140 -8.59 -12.43 1.86
CA LEU A 140 -7.82 -11.84 2.96
C LEU A 140 -6.66 -10.98 2.45
N ALA A 141 -5.89 -11.50 1.50
CA ALA A 141 -4.76 -10.80 0.91
C ALA A 141 -5.20 -9.56 0.13
N PHE A 142 -6.27 -9.64 -0.65
CA PHE A 142 -6.81 -8.49 -1.38
C PHE A 142 -7.23 -7.38 -0.41
N ILE A 143 -7.90 -7.73 0.68
CA ILE A 143 -8.28 -6.76 1.73
C ILE A 143 -7.03 -6.13 2.33
N ALA A 144 -6.03 -6.94 2.70
CA ALA A 144 -4.80 -6.47 3.34
C ALA A 144 -3.96 -5.56 2.44
N TYR A 145 -3.89 -5.83 1.13
CA TYR A 145 -3.08 -5.06 0.20
C TYR A 145 -3.80 -3.88 -0.45
N GLY A 146 -5.14 -3.90 -0.55
CA GLY A 146 -5.86 -2.97 -1.42
C GLY A 146 -6.79 -1.98 -0.74
N MET A 147 -7.53 -2.40 0.29
CA MET A 147 -8.69 -1.61 0.75
C MET A 147 -8.31 -0.28 1.43
N GLY A 148 -7.06 -0.17 1.92
CA GLY A 148 -6.52 1.07 2.47
C GLY A 148 -6.37 2.21 1.46
N GLU A 149 -6.36 1.92 0.16
CA GLU A 149 -6.20 2.92 -0.90
C GLU A 149 -7.46 3.75 -1.15
N ILE A 150 -8.63 3.17 -0.86
CA ILE A 150 -9.93 3.82 -1.10
C ILE A 150 -10.09 5.09 -0.25
N PRO A 151 -9.82 5.08 1.08
CA PRO A 151 -9.81 6.30 1.89
C PRO A 151 -8.93 7.42 1.33
N TYR A 152 -7.80 7.11 0.68
CA TYR A 152 -6.94 8.13 0.08
C TYR A 152 -7.62 8.86 -1.09
N SER A 153 -8.39 8.17 -1.91
CA SER A 153 -9.19 8.83 -2.96
C SER A 153 -10.41 9.57 -2.44
N ILE A 154 -10.99 9.13 -1.33
CA ILE A 154 -12.16 9.80 -0.72
C ILE A 154 -11.74 11.09 0.00
N TRP A 155 -10.71 11.02 0.83
CA TRP A 155 -10.37 12.08 1.78
C TRP A 155 -9.10 12.85 1.42
N TYR A 156 -8.18 12.24 0.68
CA TYR A 156 -6.84 12.78 0.46
C TYR A 156 -6.60 13.26 -0.98
N GLY A 157 -7.63 13.30 -1.82
CA GLY A 157 -7.55 13.82 -3.19
C GLY A 157 -6.68 12.99 -4.14
N HIS A 158 -6.30 11.76 -3.77
CA HIS A 158 -5.62 10.85 -4.68
C HIS A 158 -6.56 10.52 -5.85
N PRO A 159 -6.13 10.69 -7.12
CA PRO A 159 -6.98 10.37 -8.26
C PRO A 159 -7.47 8.92 -8.21
N TRP A 160 -8.73 8.68 -8.53
CA TRP A 160 -9.29 7.33 -8.59
C TRP A 160 -8.53 6.41 -9.55
N SER A 161 -7.90 6.96 -10.60
CA SER A 161 -7.00 6.20 -11.47
C SER A 161 -5.82 5.58 -10.73
N ASN A 162 -5.26 6.29 -9.75
CA ASN A 162 -4.14 5.80 -8.95
C ASN A 162 -4.64 4.71 -8.00
N CYS A 163 -5.75 4.94 -7.30
CA CYS A 163 -6.39 3.94 -6.45
C CYS A 163 -6.68 2.64 -7.23
N ILE A 164 -7.24 2.73 -8.43
CA ILE A 164 -7.50 1.56 -9.28
C ILE A 164 -6.21 0.81 -9.64
N ARG A 165 -5.10 1.50 -9.95
CA ARG A 165 -3.80 0.84 -10.19
C ARG A 165 -3.34 0.06 -8.96
N PHE A 166 -3.37 0.67 -7.78
CA PHE A 166 -3.02 -0.04 -6.54
C PHE A 166 -3.99 -1.19 -6.19
N LEU A 167 -5.26 -1.09 -6.54
CA LEU A 167 -6.20 -2.21 -6.40
C LEU A 167 -5.88 -3.35 -7.38
N ILE A 168 -5.41 -3.05 -8.58
CA ILE A 168 -4.90 -4.06 -9.54
C ILE A 168 -3.66 -4.74 -8.96
N ASP A 169 -2.71 -3.98 -8.42
CA ASP A 169 -1.56 -4.52 -7.69
C ASP A 169 -2.00 -5.46 -6.57
N ALA A 170 -2.96 -5.03 -5.74
CA ALA A 170 -3.49 -5.83 -4.64
C ALA A 170 -4.11 -7.15 -5.12
N VAL A 171 -4.81 -7.15 -6.26
CA VAL A 171 -5.32 -8.39 -6.88
C VAL A 171 -4.18 -9.32 -7.30
N ILE A 172 -3.11 -8.78 -7.88
CA ILE A 172 -1.94 -9.57 -8.29
C ILE A 172 -1.25 -10.17 -7.05
N TYR A 173 -0.96 -9.36 -6.03
CA TYR A 173 -0.35 -9.82 -4.79
C TYR A 173 -1.24 -10.84 -4.06
N ALA A 174 -2.56 -10.66 -4.09
CA ALA A 174 -3.52 -11.61 -3.55
C ALA A 174 -3.49 -12.95 -4.30
N GLY A 175 -3.42 -12.92 -5.63
CA GLY A 175 -3.27 -14.12 -6.45
C GLY A 175 -1.97 -14.88 -6.16
N VAL A 176 -0.85 -14.17 -6.06
CA VAL A 176 0.46 -14.75 -5.69
C VAL A 176 0.40 -15.36 -4.29
N THR A 177 -0.19 -14.65 -3.33
CA THR A 177 -0.34 -15.12 -1.95
C THR A 177 -1.20 -16.37 -1.89
N ALA A 178 -2.41 -16.32 -2.47
CA ALA A 178 -3.33 -17.45 -2.50
C ALA A 178 -2.75 -18.67 -3.22
N GLY A 179 -2.07 -18.47 -4.35
CA GLY A 179 -1.41 -19.55 -5.09
C GLY A 179 -0.31 -20.22 -4.28
N THR A 180 0.51 -19.44 -3.59
CA THR A 180 1.60 -19.98 -2.75
C THR A 180 1.05 -20.77 -1.56
N PHE A 181 0.04 -20.23 -0.89
CA PHE A 181 -0.63 -20.91 0.23
C PHE A 181 -1.33 -22.19 -0.21
N ALA A 182 -2.08 -22.16 -1.32
CA ALA A 182 -2.80 -23.33 -1.81
C ALA A 182 -1.85 -24.41 -2.33
N TRP A 183 -0.71 -24.02 -2.90
CA TRP A 183 0.33 -24.95 -3.36
C TRP A 183 1.04 -25.66 -2.21
N LEU A 184 1.39 -24.93 -1.15
CA LEU A 184 2.25 -25.43 -0.06
C LEU A 184 1.49 -25.72 1.23
N TRP A 185 0.16 -25.76 1.19
CA TRP A 185 -0.64 -26.10 2.36
C TRP A 185 -0.35 -27.55 2.81
N PRO A 186 -0.25 -27.82 4.13
CA PRO A 186 0.05 -29.17 4.61
C PRO A 186 -0.96 -30.21 4.13
N SER A 187 -0.46 -31.31 3.55
CA SER A 187 -1.27 -32.47 3.13
C SER A 187 -1.46 -33.47 4.28
N ILE A 188 -2.52 -34.27 4.22
CA ILE A 188 -2.64 -35.48 5.05
C ILE A 188 -1.85 -36.57 4.31
N THR A 189 -0.63 -36.84 4.75
CA THR A 189 0.07 -38.10 4.44
C THR A 189 -0.47 -39.23 5.29
#